data_AF-A0A522JMC7-F1
#
_entry.id   AF-A0A522JMC7-F1
#
_cell.length_a   1.000
_cell.length_b   1.000
_cell.length_c   1.000
_cell.angle_alpha   90.00
_cell.angle_beta   90.00
_cell.angle_gamma   90.00
#
_symmetry.space_group_name_H-M   'P 1'
#
loop_
_entity.id
_entity.type
_entity.pdbx_description
1 polymer ?
#
loop_
_entity_poly.entity_id
_entity_poly.type
_entity_poly.pdbx_seq_one_letter_code
_entity_poly.pdbx_strand_id
1 'polypeptide(L)'
;MASRGGSAVERAAAGRGAPFDCSKEGRVSAMWRGMVVCALALWSALALSAPAGPASAPAAAVMSVHPVDAVDMARLQGKWYEIARYPNFFERRCARSITDDLKLLPSGQMHIISLCKKSDGSSDSTSGVARPAAATPNVARFEASFAPPWLNWVPWLWNDFWVVALDSDYHYVAIADPSRDHLWILSRTAQLDDDSYHQVVAQLRAQNFDIDKLVLTPQP
;
A
#
# COMPACT_ATOMS: atom_id res chain seq x y z
N MET A 1 -44.66 -13.29 61.94
CA MET A 1 -45.60 -14.38 61.62
C MET A 1 -45.27 -14.88 60.21
N ALA A 2 -44.77 -16.11 60.06
CA ALA A 2 -45.58 -17.33 59.98
C ALA A 2 -46.35 -17.35 58.63
N SER A 3 -46.35 -18.40 57.81
CA SER A 3 -45.72 -19.72 57.90
C SER A 3 -46.04 -20.44 56.58
N ARG A 4 -45.17 -21.40 56.21
CA ARG A 4 -45.50 -22.73 55.63
C ARG A 4 -46.17 -22.72 54.25
N GLY A 5 -45.61 -23.41 53.25
CA GLY A 5 -45.24 -24.82 53.26
C GLY A 5 -46.06 -25.44 52.13
N GLY A 6 -45.52 -26.15 51.16
CA GLY A 6 -44.50 -27.17 51.28
C GLY A 6 -45.18 -28.51 51.01
N SER A 7 -44.78 -29.19 49.95
CA SER A 7 -44.60 -30.64 49.90
C SER A 7 -44.05 -30.98 48.51
N ALA A 8 -42.81 -31.44 48.39
CA ALA A 8 -42.37 -32.80 48.70
C ALA A 8 -42.82 -33.75 47.58
N VAL A 9 -42.04 -34.66 46.99
CA VAL A 9 -40.91 -35.50 47.41
C VAL A 9 -40.80 -36.48 46.21
N GLU A 10 -39.71 -37.09 45.74
CA GLU A 10 -38.35 -37.28 46.25
C GLU A 10 -37.64 -38.31 45.34
N ARG A 11 -36.35 -38.04 45.04
CA ARG A 11 -35.18 -38.96 44.85
C ARG A 11 -35.32 -40.09 43.81
N ALA A 12 -34.28 -40.75 43.30
CA ALA A 12 -32.87 -40.95 43.64
C ALA A 12 -32.24 -41.60 42.38
N ALA A 13 -30.94 -41.74 42.16
CA ALA A 13 -29.73 -41.28 42.83
C ALA A 13 -28.51 -41.67 41.96
N ALA A 14 -27.40 -41.02 42.31
CA ALA A 14 -26.03 -41.55 42.33
C ALA A 14 -25.29 -41.71 40.99
N GLY A 15 -24.04 -41.25 40.87
CA GLY A 15 -23.22 -40.54 41.83
C GLY A 15 -21.73 -40.62 41.46
N ARG A 16 -21.04 -39.48 41.67
CA ARG A 16 -19.68 -39.31 42.23
C ARG A 16 -18.51 -40.06 41.53
N GLY A 17 -17.40 -39.41 41.18
CA GLY A 17 -17.00 -38.02 41.37
C GLY A 17 -15.53 -37.79 41.05
N ALA A 18 -15.18 -36.50 41.07
CA ALA A 18 -13.94 -35.89 41.54
C ALA A 18 -12.61 -36.10 40.76
N PRO A 19 -11.69 -35.11 40.85
CA PRO A 19 -10.97 -34.60 39.67
C PRO A 19 -9.43 -34.46 39.83
N PHE A 20 -8.79 -33.95 38.76
CA PHE A 20 -7.42 -33.40 38.63
C PHE A 20 -6.20 -34.30 38.93
N ASP A 21 -5.23 -34.36 38.00
CA ASP A 21 -3.92 -33.73 38.19
C ASP A 21 -3.13 -33.63 36.86
N CYS A 22 -2.28 -32.60 36.81
CA CYS A 22 -1.40 -32.16 35.75
C CYS A 22 0.04 -32.65 36.02
N SER A 23 0.86 -32.72 34.97
CA SER A 23 2.33 -32.85 34.98
C SER A 23 2.92 -34.27 35.09
N LYS A 24 3.68 -34.64 34.04
CA LYS A 24 4.98 -35.35 34.04
C LYS A 24 5.26 -35.85 32.61
N GLU A 25 6.13 -35.19 31.85
CA GLU A 25 7.59 -35.39 31.79
C GLU A 25 8.04 -36.49 30.79
N GLY A 26 9.03 -36.14 29.95
CA GLY A 26 9.90 -37.07 29.20
C GLY A 26 9.43 -37.38 27.77
N ARG A 27 9.95 -36.77 26.70
CA ARG A 27 11.25 -37.07 26.03
C ARG A 27 11.34 -38.58 25.74
N VAL A 28 11.44 -39.08 24.50
CA VAL A 28 12.63 -39.17 23.62
C VAL A 28 12.09 -39.62 22.22
N SER A 29 12.42 -38.95 21.10
CA SER A 29 13.32 -39.40 20.01
C SER A 29 13.18 -40.90 19.61
N ALA A 30 13.18 -41.34 18.35
CA ALA A 30 13.40 -40.72 17.05
C ALA A 30 13.13 -41.81 15.97
N MET A 31 13.15 -41.39 14.69
CA MET A 31 13.66 -42.16 13.53
C MET A 31 12.85 -43.42 13.10
N TRP A 32 12.73 -43.82 11.84
CA TRP A 32 13.01 -43.31 10.49
C TRP A 32 12.51 -44.45 9.55
N ARG A 33 12.04 -44.12 8.33
CA ARG A 33 12.04 -44.96 7.09
C ARG A 33 10.99 -46.08 6.88
N GLY A 34 10.54 -46.18 5.62
CA GLY A 34 10.08 -47.41 4.94
C GLY A 34 8.65 -47.32 4.39
N MET A 35 8.41 -46.75 3.19
CA MET A 35 8.48 -47.36 1.85
C MET A 35 7.28 -48.29 1.50
N VAL A 36 6.39 -47.76 0.64
CA VAL A 36 5.71 -48.35 -0.56
C VAL A 36 5.47 -49.87 -0.59
N VAL A 37 4.22 -50.31 -0.88
CA VAL A 37 3.83 -51.27 -1.96
C VAL A 37 2.30 -51.33 -2.13
N CYS A 38 1.91 -51.41 -3.40
CA CYS A 38 0.58 -51.50 -4.03
C CYS A 38 -0.28 -52.74 -3.67
N ALA A 39 -1.62 -52.60 -3.79
CA ALA A 39 -2.47 -53.65 -4.35
C ALA A 39 -3.79 -53.04 -4.91
N LEU A 40 -4.11 -53.42 -6.15
CA LEU A 40 -5.21 -52.98 -7.00
C LEU A 40 -6.53 -53.70 -6.66
N ALA A 41 -7.68 -53.04 -6.81
CA ALA A 41 -8.93 -53.70 -7.23
C ALA A 41 -10.02 -52.72 -7.71
N LEU A 42 -10.35 -52.86 -9.00
CA LEU A 42 -11.67 -52.80 -9.64
C LEU A 42 -12.39 -51.45 -9.86
N TRP A 43 -12.40 -51.09 -11.14
CA TRP A 43 -13.22 -50.07 -11.79
C TRP A 43 -14.72 -50.35 -11.65
N SER A 44 -15.47 -49.35 -11.18
CA SER A 44 -16.89 -49.20 -11.47
C SER A 44 -17.07 -47.86 -12.18
N ALA A 45 -17.42 -47.92 -13.46
CA ALA A 45 -17.70 -46.74 -14.27
C ALA A 45 -19.03 -46.12 -13.84
N LEU A 46 -18.95 -45.05 -13.06
CA LEU A 46 -20.05 -44.10 -12.87
C LEU A 46 -19.68 -42.84 -13.66
N ALA A 47 -20.30 -42.67 -14.83
CA ALA A 47 -20.19 -41.43 -15.60
C ALA A 47 -20.88 -40.31 -14.81
N LEU A 48 -20.12 -39.64 -13.94
CA LEU A 48 -20.53 -38.38 -13.34
C LEU A 48 -20.51 -37.32 -14.45
N SER A 49 -21.69 -36.91 -14.87
CA SER A 49 -21.90 -35.65 -15.58
C SER A 49 -21.29 -34.53 -14.74
N ALA A 50 -20.09 -34.05 -15.11
CA ALA A 50 -19.48 -32.91 -14.47
C ALA A 50 -20.39 -31.69 -14.72
N PRO A 51 -20.88 -30.98 -13.68
CA PRO A 51 -21.51 -29.69 -13.91
C PRO A 51 -20.44 -28.78 -14.51
N ALA A 52 -20.75 -28.15 -15.64
CA ALA A 52 -19.95 -27.07 -16.18
C ALA A 52 -19.79 -26.02 -15.09
N GLY A 53 -18.61 -25.95 -14.47
CA GLY A 53 -18.28 -24.93 -13.50
C GLY A 53 -18.41 -23.55 -14.17
N PRO A 54 -18.79 -22.50 -13.42
CA PRO A 54 -18.90 -21.17 -13.97
C PRO A 54 -17.59 -20.82 -14.67
N ALA A 55 -17.68 -20.43 -15.94
CA ALA A 55 -16.56 -19.92 -16.69
C ALA A 55 -15.97 -18.75 -15.91
N SER A 56 -14.76 -18.92 -15.36
CA SER A 56 -14.01 -17.83 -14.77
C SER A 56 -13.90 -16.72 -15.80
N ALA A 57 -14.58 -15.61 -15.56
CA ALA A 57 -14.38 -14.40 -16.34
C ALA A 57 -12.87 -14.10 -16.35
N PRO A 58 -12.28 -13.73 -17.50
CA PRO A 58 -10.87 -13.36 -17.53
C PRO A 58 -10.67 -12.25 -16.48
N ALA A 59 -9.78 -12.49 -15.52
CA ALA A 59 -9.32 -11.45 -14.63
C ALA A 59 -8.90 -10.27 -15.51
N ALA A 60 -9.57 -9.12 -15.37
CA ALA A 60 -9.22 -7.93 -16.11
C ALA A 60 -7.72 -7.75 -16.00
N ALA A 61 -7.01 -7.78 -17.14
CA ALA A 61 -5.58 -7.61 -17.14
C ALA A 61 -5.28 -6.27 -16.46
N VAL A 62 -4.67 -6.34 -15.27
CA VAL A 62 -4.28 -5.14 -14.53
C VAL A 62 -3.26 -4.45 -15.41
N MET A 63 -3.67 -3.38 -16.09
CA MET A 63 -2.75 -2.59 -16.91
C MET A 63 -1.59 -2.15 -16.02
N SER A 64 -0.36 -2.30 -16.48
CA SER A 64 0.80 -1.76 -15.76
C SER A 64 0.71 -0.24 -15.71
N VAL A 65 1.25 0.40 -14.66
CA VAL A 65 1.48 1.85 -14.68
C VAL A 65 2.54 2.15 -15.74
N HIS A 66 2.39 3.25 -16.47
CA HIS A 66 3.32 3.64 -17.53
C HIS A 66 3.97 4.98 -17.16
N PRO A 67 5.27 5.00 -16.79
CA PRO A 67 5.96 6.28 -16.59
C PRO A 67 6.09 7.03 -17.92
N VAL A 68 6.30 8.34 -17.84
CA VAL A 68 6.70 9.16 -19.00
C VAL A 68 8.06 8.72 -19.55
N ASP A 69 8.33 9.01 -20.82
CA ASP A 69 9.52 8.50 -21.53
C ASP A 69 10.85 9.04 -21.00
N ALA A 70 10.85 10.28 -20.49
CA ALA A 70 12.02 10.92 -19.92
C ALA A 70 11.62 12.06 -18.99
N VAL A 71 12.48 12.37 -18.03
CA VAL A 71 12.39 13.57 -17.19
C VAL A 71 13.74 14.27 -17.20
N ASP A 72 13.77 15.55 -17.48
CA ASP A 72 14.91 16.41 -17.16
C ASP A 72 14.89 16.77 -15.66
N MET A 73 15.87 16.24 -14.91
CA MET A 73 16.01 16.47 -13.46
C MET A 73 16.36 17.92 -13.11
N ALA A 74 17.08 18.62 -13.99
CA ALA A 74 17.43 20.02 -13.78
C ALA A 74 16.19 20.91 -13.94
N ARG A 75 15.26 20.54 -14.83
CA ARG A 75 13.95 21.20 -14.94
C ARG A 75 12.98 20.81 -13.85
N LEU A 76 13.13 19.63 -13.24
CA LEU A 76 12.26 19.15 -12.15
C LEU A 76 12.55 19.86 -10.82
N GLN A 77 13.78 20.36 -10.61
CA GLN A 77 14.16 21.03 -9.36
C GLN A 77 13.29 22.27 -9.04
N GLY A 78 13.36 22.75 -7.81
CA GLY A 78 12.62 23.89 -7.29
C GLY A 78 11.35 23.48 -6.54
N LYS A 79 10.52 24.49 -6.24
CA LYS A 79 9.30 24.32 -5.47
C LYS A 79 8.16 23.74 -6.32
N TRP A 80 7.40 22.86 -5.70
CA TRP A 80 6.15 22.30 -6.16
C TRP A 80 5.10 22.41 -5.06
N TYR A 81 3.84 22.59 -5.45
CA TYR A 81 2.66 22.62 -4.59
C TYR A 81 1.87 21.34 -4.83
N GLU A 82 1.49 20.64 -3.77
CA GLU A 82 0.57 19.50 -3.90
C GLU A 82 -0.84 20.01 -4.19
N ILE A 83 -1.39 19.62 -5.33
CA ILE A 83 -2.75 19.98 -5.76
C ILE A 83 -3.75 18.91 -5.34
N ALA A 84 -3.36 17.65 -5.47
CA ALA A 84 -4.18 16.52 -5.08
C ALA A 84 -3.32 15.30 -4.78
N ARG A 85 -3.88 14.38 -4.00
CA ARG A 85 -3.24 13.09 -3.72
C ARG A 85 -4.25 11.99 -3.45
N TYR A 86 -3.79 10.74 -3.46
CA TYR A 86 -4.51 9.67 -2.78
C TYR A 86 -4.32 9.77 -1.25
N PRO A 87 -5.33 9.35 -0.47
CA PRO A 87 -5.21 9.24 0.98
C PRO A 87 -4.02 8.35 1.34
N ASN A 88 -3.06 8.91 2.07
CA ASN A 88 -1.87 8.19 2.50
C ASN A 88 -1.64 8.38 4.01
N PHE A 89 -0.90 7.45 4.61
CA PHE A 89 -0.62 7.51 6.04
C PHE A 89 0.41 8.58 6.40
N PHE A 90 1.37 8.85 5.50
CA PHE A 90 2.52 9.72 5.75
C PHE A 90 2.09 11.17 6.01
N GLU A 91 1.07 11.64 5.31
CA GLU A 91 0.64 13.03 5.33
C GLU A 91 -0.70 13.25 6.05
N ARG A 92 -1.18 12.25 6.80
CA ARG A 92 -2.47 12.31 7.52
C ARG A 92 -2.57 13.45 8.55
N ARG A 93 -1.45 14.05 8.93
CA ARG A 93 -1.38 15.20 9.85
C ARG A 93 -1.36 16.55 9.12
N CYS A 94 -1.15 16.55 7.81
CA CYS A 94 -1.13 17.73 6.98
C CYS A 94 -2.56 18.09 6.57
N ALA A 95 -3.00 19.29 6.94
CA ALA A 95 -4.33 19.81 6.65
C ALA A 95 -4.37 20.67 5.37
N ARG A 96 -3.29 21.41 5.07
CA ARG A 96 -3.22 22.34 3.92
C ARG A 96 -1.79 22.78 3.60
N SER A 97 -1.65 23.53 2.51
CA SER A 97 -0.45 24.28 2.10
C SER A 97 0.78 23.39 2.00
N ILE A 98 0.62 22.26 1.31
CA ILE A 98 1.67 21.26 1.16
C ILE A 98 2.56 21.65 -0.02
N THR A 99 3.87 21.68 0.22
CA THR A 99 4.87 21.99 -0.82
C THR A 99 6.08 21.09 -0.69
N ASP A 100 6.64 20.72 -1.83
CA ASP A 100 7.90 19.99 -1.94
C ASP A 100 8.95 20.86 -2.63
N ASP A 101 10.08 21.06 -1.96
CA ASP A 101 11.24 21.75 -2.52
C ASP A 101 12.28 20.71 -2.94
N LEU A 102 12.53 20.64 -4.25
CA LEU A 102 13.40 19.66 -4.88
C LEU A 102 14.75 20.29 -5.23
N LYS A 103 15.84 19.75 -4.72
CA LYS A 103 17.19 20.24 -5.01
C LYS A 103 18.08 19.16 -5.61
N LEU A 104 18.51 19.37 -6.85
CA LEU A 104 19.46 18.48 -7.51
C LEU A 104 20.84 18.63 -6.85
N LEU A 105 21.42 17.51 -6.43
CA LEU A 105 22.73 17.44 -5.82
C LEU A 105 23.80 17.09 -6.88
N PRO A 106 25.09 17.44 -6.64
CA PRO A 106 26.19 17.04 -7.52
C PRO A 106 26.34 15.52 -7.70
N SER A 107 25.82 14.73 -6.75
CA SER A 107 25.77 13.27 -6.83
C SER A 107 24.75 12.73 -7.84
N GLY A 108 23.90 13.59 -8.41
CA GLY A 108 22.76 13.21 -9.25
C GLY A 108 21.50 12.82 -8.47
N GLN A 109 21.54 12.87 -7.13
CA GLN A 109 20.37 12.66 -6.28
C GLN A 109 19.54 13.93 -6.14
N MET A 110 18.24 13.77 -5.86
CA MET A 110 17.34 14.86 -5.52
C MET A 110 17.15 14.91 -4.00
N HIS A 111 17.49 16.02 -3.36
CA HIS A 111 17.10 16.28 -1.98
C HIS A 111 15.69 16.88 -1.96
N ILE A 112 14.83 16.40 -1.07
CA ILE A 112 13.42 16.75 -1.00
C ILE A 112 13.13 17.31 0.38
N ILE A 113 12.55 18.52 0.44
CA ILE A 113 12.00 19.08 1.67
C ILE A 113 10.50 19.29 1.48
N SER A 114 9.70 18.49 2.16
CA SER A 114 8.25 18.63 2.20
C SER A 114 7.84 19.47 3.41
N LEU A 115 6.89 20.38 3.22
CA LEU A 115 6.34 21.26 4.25
C LEU A 115 4.83 21.22 4.20
N CYS A 116 4.17 21.24 5.35
CA CYS A 116 2.72 21.38 5.42
C CYS A 116 2.25 22.16 6.65
N LYS A 117 0.98 22.59 6.62
CA LYS A 117 0.28 23.13 7.80
C LYS A 117 -0.66 22.09 8.38
N LYS A 118 -0.60 21.91 9.71
CA LYS A 118 -1.51 21.06 10.47
C LYS A 118 -2.80 21.80 10.81
N SER A 119 -3.80 21.07 11.32
CA SER A 119 -5.10 21.64 11.72
C SER A 119 -4.99 22.66 12.85
N ASP A 120 -3.97 22.55 13.71
CA ASP A 120 -3.69 23.52 14.78
C ASP A 120 -2.93 24.78 14.31
N GLY A 121 -2.64 24.88 13.00
CA GLY A 121 -1.91 26.00 12.40
C GLY A 121 -0.38 25.89 12.47
N SER A 122 0.16 24.92 13.22
CA SER A 122 1.60 24.65 13.25
C SER A 122 2.10 24.09 11.91
N SER A 123 3.38 24.25 11.64
CA SER A 123 4.02 23.66 10.45
C SER A 123 4.58 22.27 10.78
N ASP A 124 4.60 21.39 9.78
CA ASP A 124 5.42 20.17 9.78
C ASP A 124 6.45 20.23 8.64
N SER A 125 7.55 19.51 8.81
CA SER A 125 8.58 19.38 7.77
C SER A 125 9.17 17.97 7.76
N THR A 126 9.32 17.42 6.56
CA THR A 126 9.98 16.13 6.32
C THR A 126 11.08 16.30 5.29
N SER A 127 12.22 15.67 5.54
CA SER A 127 13.33 15.62 4.59
C SER A 127 13.43 14.22 3.99
N GLY A 128 13.66 14.15 2.69
CA GLY A 128 13.90 12.90 1.98
C GLY A 128 14.96 13.04 0.89
N VAL A 129 15.35 11.92 0.31
CA VAL A 129 16.25 11.84 -0.84
C VAL A 129 15.65 10.92 -1.88
N ALA A 130 15.75 11.30 -3.14
CA ALA A 130 15.42 10.46 -4.28
C ALA A 130 16.65 10.22 -5.17
N ARG A 131 16.71 9.03 -5.76
CA ARG A 131 17.76 8.62 -6.70
C ARG A 131 17.13 7.89 -7.89
N PRO A 132 17.71 7.97 -9.10
CA PRO A 132 17.27 7.14 -10.21
C PRO A 132 17.24 5.67 -9.82
N ALA A 133 16.21 4.94 -10.26
CA ALA A 133 16.16 3.50 -10.06
C ALA A 133 17.34 2.85 -10.81
N ALA A 134 18.01 1.88 -10.16
CA ALA A 134 19.13 1.21 -10.77
C ALA A 134 18.68 0.48 -12.05
N ALA A 135 19.46 0.61 -13.13
CA ALA A 135 19.22 -0.02 -14.45
C ALA A 135 18.16 0.60 -15.37
N THR A 136 17.69 1.84 -15.12
CA THR A 136 16.86 2.57 -16.11
C THR A 136 17.59 3.78 -16.69
N PRO A 137 17.74 3.88 -18.03
CA PRO A 137 18.25 5.10 -18.67
C PRO A 137 17.25 6.26 -18.57
N ASN A 138 16.00 5.96 -18.22
CA ASN A 138 14.93 6.91 -18.00
C ASN A 138 14.82 7.24 -16.49
N VAL A 139 15.03 8.50 -16.14
CA VAL A 139 14.94 9.03 -14.77
C VAL A 139 13.49 9.26 -14.30
N ALA A 140 12.49 8.96 -15.13
CA ALA A 140 11.08 8.95 -14.72
C ALA A 140 10.79 7.89 -13.65
N ARG A 141 11.67 6.90 -13.46
CA ARG A 141 11.61 5.94 -12.35
C ARG A 141 12.71 6.25 -11.34
N PHE A 142 12.31 6.42 -10.09
CA PHE A 142 13.22 6.74 -9.01
C PHE A 142 12.82 6.02 -7.73
N GLU A 143 13.78 5.84 -6.85
CA GLU A 143 13.56 5.39 -5.49
C GLU A 143 13.65 6.60 -4.56
N ALA A 144 12.75 6.71 -3.58
CA ALA A 144 12.83 7.73 -2.54
C ALA A 144 12.81 7.16 -1.12
N SER A 145 13.57 7.80 -0.23
CA SER A 145 13.64 7.51 1.20
C SER A 145 13.44 8.79 2.01
N PHE A 146 12.55 8.73 2.99
CA PHE A 146 12.34 9.77 4.00
C PHE A 146 12.86 9.36 5.38
N ALA A 147 13.66 8.28 5.42
CA ALA A 147 14.31 7.84 6.64
C ALA A 147 15.46 8.79 7.03
N PRO A 148 15.89 8.80 8.31
CA PRO A 148 17.07 9.54 8.73
C PRO A 148 18.30 9.24 7.85
N PRO A 149 19.13 10.24 7.47
CA PRO A 149 20.20 10.04 6.48
C PRO A 149 21.21 8.93 6.81
N TRP A 150 21.45 8.67 8.09
CA TRP A 150 22.36 7.60 8.55
C TRP A 150 21.80 6.18 8.31
N LEU A 151 20.52 6.05 7.92
CA LEU A 151 19.87 4.80 7.52
C LEU A 151 19.74 4.62 6.00
N ASN A 152 20.21 5.57 5.19
CA ASN A 152 20.04 5.50 3.72
C ASN A 152 20.79 4.32 3.06
N TRP A 153 21.66 3.63 3.78
CA TRP A 153 22.31 2.39 3.32
C TRP A 153 21.38 1.16 3.36
N VAL A 154 20.22 1.27 4.00
CA VAL A 154 19.26 0.18 4.20
C VAL A 154 18.28 0.09 3.01
N PRO A 155 18.28 -0.98 2.21
CA PRO A 155 17.51 -1.04 0.96
C PRO A 155 15.99 -0.97 1.12
N TRP A 156 15.41 -1.60 2.15
CA TRP A 156 13.95 -1.65 2.33
C TRP A 156 13.32 -0.35 2.86
N LEU A 157 14.12 0.69 3.10
CA LEU A 157 13.63 2.04 3.43
C LEU A 157 13.44 2.92 2.19
N TRP A 158 13.79 2.41 1.01
CA TRP A 158 13.57 3.05 -0.28
C TRP A 158 12.29 2.51 -0.91
N ASN A 159 11.48 3.39 -1.48
CA ASN A 159 10.25 3.05 -2.19
C ASN A 159 10.31 3.52 -3.64
N ASP A 160 9.74 2.73 -4.54
CA ASP A 160 9.67 3.04 -5.97
C ASP A 160 8.59 4.08 -6.27
N PHE A 161 8.95 5.10 -7.04
CA PHE A 161 8.07 6.15 -7.51
C PHE A 161 8.35 6.49 -8.97
N TRP A 162 7.29 6.66 -9.72
CA TRP A 162 7.30 6.89 -11.16
C TRP A 162 6.61 8.21 -11.48
N VAL A 163 7.21 9.00 -12.38
CA VAL A 163 6.53 10.14 -13.00
C VAL A 163 5.58 9.58 -14.06
N VAL A 164 4.28 9.65 -13.81
CA VAL A 164 3.23 9.04 -14.64
C VAL A 164 2.52 10.04 -15.55
N ALA A 165 2.63 11.33 -15.25
CA ALA A 165 2.23 12.42 -16.15
C ALA A 165 3.15 13.62 -15.92
N LEU A 166 3.49 14.34 -16.99
CA LEU A 166 4.36 15.50 -16.94
C LEU A 166 4.02 16.40 -18.12
N ASP A 167 3.80 17.68 -17.84
CA ASP A 167 3.65 18.70 -18.86
C ASP A 167 5.00 19.06 -19.52
N SER A 168 4.99 19.42 -20.81
CA SER A 168 6.19 19.78 -21.56
C SER A 168 6.95 20.98 -20.98
N ASP A 169 6.21 21.91 -20.37
CA ASP A 169 6.74 23.10 -19.75
C ASP A 169 6.99 22.94 -18.24
N TYR A 170 6.73 21.74 -17.70
CA TYR A 170 6.92 21.40 -16.29
C TYR A 170 6.02 22.23 -15.37
N HIS A 171 4.82 22.59 -15.83
CA HIS A 171 3.83 23.27 -14.99
C HIS A 171 3.17 22.34 -13.99
N TYR A 172 2.91 21.08 -14.37
CA TYR A 172 2.46 20.03 -13.47
C TYR A 172 3.27 18.74 -13.64
N VAL A 173 3.26 17.91 -12.59
CA VAL A 173 3.78 16.55 -12.60
C VAL A 173 2.87 15.66 -11.75
N ALA A 174 2.62 14.43 -12.20
CA ALA A 174 1.97 13.41 -11.39
C ALA A 174 2.96 12.28 -11.08
N ILE A 175 3.03 11.89 -9.81
CA ILE A 175 3.94 10.88 -9.29
C ILE A 175 3.11 9.79 -8.62
N ALA A 176 3.39 8.53 -8.93
CA ALA A 176 2.73 7.38 -8.33
C ALA A 176 3.70 6.24 -8.08
N ASP A 177 3.34 5.31 -7.21
CA ASP A 177 4.05 4.04 -7.10
C ASP A 177 3.54 3.01 -8.15
N PRO A 178 4.26 1.88 -8.36
CA PRO A 178 3.87 0.86 -9.33
C PRO A 178 2.56 0.11 -9.01
N SER A 179 2.17 0.04 -7.72
CA SER A 179 0.93 -0.64 -7.28
C SER A 179 -0.31 0.26 -7.35
N ARG A 180 -0.13 1.56 -7.59
CA ARG A 180 -1.17 2.61 -7.60
C ARG A 180 -1.80 2.87 -6.23
N ASP A 181 -1.11 2.52 -5.16
CA ASP A 181 -1.62 2.76 -3.81
C ASP A 181 -1.45 4.23 -3.40
N HIS A 182 -0.48 4.90 -4.01
CA HIS A 182 -0.16 6.31 -3.80
C HIS A 182 -0.07 7.04 -5.14
N LEU A 183 -0.54 8.28 -5.12
CA LEU A 183 -0.57 9.19 -6.25
C LEU A 183 -0.53 10.61 -5.70
N TRP A 184 0.24 11.47 -6.35
CA TRP A 184 0.28 12.92 -6.12
C TRP A 184 0.22 13.65 -7.45
N ILE A 185 -0.49 14.78 -7.47
CA ILE A 185 -0.47 15.78 -8.53
C ILE A 185 0.16 17.02 -7.93
N LEU A 186 1.28 17.45 -8.51
CA LEU A 186 2.02 18.63 -8.09
C LEU A 186 1.99 19.70 -9.19
N SER A 187 2.01 20.97 -8.79
CA SER A 187 2.06 22.12 -9.69
C SER A 187 3.15 23.11 -9.29
N ARG A 188 3.65 23.90 -10.25
CA ARG A 188 4.56 25.04 -9.98
C ARG A 188 3.86 26.20 -9.26
N THR A 189 2.55 26.26 -9.32
CA THR A 189 1.71 27.28 -8.70
C THR A 189 0.81 26.66 -7.63
N ALA A 190 0.41 27.45 -6.65
CA ALA A 190 -0.48 27.01 -5.57
C ALA A 190 -1.88 26.60 -6.08
N GLN A 191 -2.28 27.09 -7.25
CA GLN A 191 -3.48 26.67 -7.95
C GLN A 191 -3.09 26.27 -9.37
N LEU A 192 -3.52 25.09 -9.78
CA LEU A 192 -3.41 24.64 -11.17
C LEU A 192 -4.69 25.07 -11.89
N ASP A 193 -4.57 25.60 -13.10
CA ASP A 193 -5.74 25.98 -13.90
C ASP A 193 -6.56 24.74 -14.30
N ASP A 194 -7.85 24.96 -14.55
CA ASP A 194 -8.82 23.88 -14.80
C ASP A 194 -8.44 23.02 -16.02
N ASP A 195 -7.89 23.64 -17.07
CA ASP A 195 -7.50 22.94 -18.30
C ASP A 195 -6.33 22.00 -18.03
N SER A 196 -5.28 22.50 -17.37
CA SER A 196 -4.13 21.68 -16.93
C SER A 196 -4.56 20.57 -15.96
N TYR A 197 -5.46 20.86 -15.01
CA TYR A 197 -5.98 19.87 -14.07
C TYR A 197 -6.77 18.77 -14.80
N HIS A 198 -7.65 19.13 -15.72
CA HIS A 198 -8.38 18.15 -16.53
C HIS A 198 -7.43 17.32 -17.40
N GLN A 199 -6.37 17.92 -17.95
CA GLN A 199 -5.38 17.22 -18.75
C GLN A 199 -4.61 16.17 -17.95
N VAL A 200 -4.14 16.49 -16.73
CA VAL A 200 -3.44 15.52 -15.88
C VAL A 200 -4.38 14.41 -15.39
N VAL A 201 -5.63 14.76 -15.04
CA VAL A 201 -6.65 13.76 -14.65
C VAL A 201 -7.00 12.83 -15.81
N ALA A 202 -7.09 13.33 -17.04
CA ALA A 202 -7.32 12.51 -18.22
C ALA A 202 -6.17 11.51 -18.47
N GLN A 203 -4.92 11.94 -18.33
CA GLN A 203 -3.75 11.07 -18.44
C GLN A 203 -3.74 9.97 -17.37
N LEU A 204 -4.06 10.32 -16.13
CA LEU A 204 -4.18 9.36 -15.03
C LEU A 204 -5.31 8.35 -15.27
N ARG A 205 -6.49 8.81 -15.72
CA ARG A 205 -7.62 7.94 -16.04
C ARG A 205 -7.28 6.97 -17.18
N ALA A 206 -6.55 7.42 -18.21
CA ALA A 206 -6.10 6.57 -19.30
C ALA A 206 -5.16 5.44 -18.84
N GLN A 207 -4.49 5.61 -17.70
CA GLN A 207 -3.66 4.60 -17.04
C GLN A 207 -4.39 3.83 -15.93
N ASN A 208 -5.71 3.95 -15.87
CA ASN A 208 -6.59 3.21 -14.97
C ASN A 208 -6.40 3.55 -13.48
N PHE A 209 -5.96 4.78 -13.19
CA PHE A 209 -6.03 5.35 -11.84
C PHE A 209 -7.48 5.71 -11.48
N ASP A 210 -7.87 5.42 -10.25
CA ASP A 210 -9.18 5.75 -9.68
C ASP A 210 -9.21 7.22 -9.22
N ILE A 211 -9.65 8.08 -10.15
CA ILE A 211 -9.70 9.53 -9.95
C ILE A 211 -10.62 9.92 -8.79
N ASP A 212 -11.63 9.11 -8.47
CA ASP A 212 -12.58 9.41 -7.39
C ASP A 212 -11.94 9.30 -6.00
N LYS A 213 -10.75 8.69 -5.90
CA LYS A 213 -9.93 8.67 -4.68
C LYS A 213 -9.10 9.93 -4.48
N LEU A 214 -8.96 10.79 -5.50
CA LEU A 214 -8.17 12.02 -5.35
C LEU A 214 -8.82 12.94 -4.32
N VAL A 215 -8.02 13.34 -3.34
CA VAL A 215 -8.36 14.37 -2.38
C VAL A 215 -7.61 15.63 -2.79
N LEU A 216 -8.35 16.71 -3.03
CA LEU A 216 -7.77 18.02 -3.30
C LEU A 216 -7.10 18.54 -2.04
N THR A 217 -5.91 19.09 -2.21
CA THR A 217 -5.13 19.67 -1.12
C THR A 217 -5.40 21.16 -1.05
N PRO A 218 -5.94 21.68 0.06
CA PRO A 218 -6.19 23.11 0.18
C PRO A 218 -4.87 23.88 0.12
N GLN A 219 -4.81 24.88 -0.75
CA GLN A 219 -3.67 25.80 -0.87
C GLN A 219 -4.09 27.20 -0.42
N PRO A 220 -3.14 28.08 -0.02
CA PRO A 220 -3.42 29.43 0.46
C PRO A 220 -4.19 30.30 -0.55
#